data_AF-A0A2E8SEI7-F1
#
_entry.id   AF-A0A2E8SEI7-F1
#
_cell.length_a   1.000
_cell.length_b   1.000
_cell.length_c   1.000
_cell.angle_alpha   90.00
_cell.angle_beta   90.00
_cell.angle_gamma   90.00
#
_symmetry.space_group_name_H-M   'P 1'
#
loop_
_entity.id
_entity.type
_entity.pdbx_description
1 polymer ?
#
loop_
_entity_poly.entity_id
_entity_poly.type
_entity_poly.pdbx_seq_one_letter_code
_entity_poly.pdbx_strand_id
1 'polypeptide(L)'
;IPWLILSLLYRSTFTYFKRRMYLDAGLQVVKKDAQQIRLGWLNRFGRTAIFVKNDIKLIMRNKRSKMTLWISMISLFYGLLFFTDSSGGLFDYPFWKIFAGIFVSGGFLFTFGQYVPSWDSAYYPLMMSQNIAYREYLNAKWSMIAIATLVATLLGSFYLFLGWDVYAAVIVCAIYNIGVNGHLVLLSGAYIKTPIDLTSTKKPFGDKQAFNSKTLLLTMPKLLLPPILYLVGSLFGGEWGGYLTVAFTGILGYFLKNKVFDLIETLYKTEKYKTLKAYKQNT
;
A
#
# COMPACT_ATOMS: atom_id res chain seq x y z
N ILE A 1 64.57 5.86 27.86
CA ILE A 1 63.67 5.23 26.85
C ILE A 1 62.30 4.86 27.46
N PRO A 2 62.19 4.12 28.58
CA PRO A 2 60.88 3.67 29.10
C PRO A 2 59.96 4.80 29.56
N TRP A 3 60.52 5.79 30.27
CA TRP A 3 59.78 6.94 30.80
C TRP A 3 59.20 7.87 29.72
N LEU A 4 59.88 7.97 28.58
CA LEU A 4 59.46 8.79 27.45
C LEU A 4 58.25 8.15 26.74
N ILE A 5 58.29 6.82 26.58
CA ILE A 5 57.17 6.02 26.04
C ILE A 5 55.96 6.11 26.99
N LEU A 6 56.18 5.99 28.30
CA LEU A 6 55.12 6.10 29.30
C LEU A 6 54.43 7.48 29.24
N SER A 7 55.22 8.55 29.14
CA SER A 7 54.70 9.93 29.06
C SER A 7 53.89 10.18 27.77
N LEU A 8 54.35 9.64 26.63
CA LEU A 8 53.63 9.70 25.36
C LEU A 8 52.31 8.91 25.40
N LEU A 9 52.33 7.69 25.94
CA LEU A 9 51.14 6.86 26.12
C LEU A 9 50.13 7.54 27.04
N TYR A 10 50.60 8.10 28.16
CA TYR A 10 49.74 8.85 29.08
C TYR A 10 49.10 10.05 28.39
N ARG A 11 49.88 10.89 27.69
CA ARG A 11 49.35 12.05 26.97
C ARG A 11 48.35 11.66 25.88
N SER A 12 48.64 10.61 25.11
CA SER A 12 47.77 10.13 24.04
C SER A 12 46.44 9.61 24.60
N THR A 13 46.52 8.79 25.65
CA THR A 13 45.35 8.22 26.33
C THR A 13 44.51 9.31 26.99
N PHE A 14 45.13 10.23 27.72
CA PHE A 14 44.45 11.35 28.36
C PHE A 14 43.77 12.26 27.34
N THR A 15 44.42 12.57 26.22
CA THR A 15 43.83 13.40 25.15
C THR A 15 42.68 12.68 24.45
N TYR A 16 42.81 11.36 24.24
CA TYR A 16 41.75 10.53 23.65
C TYR A 16 40.49 10.51 24.52
N PHE A 17 40.63 10.27 25.84
CA PHE A 17 39.50 10.27 26.76
C PHE A 17 38.93 11.67 27.01
N LYS A 18 39.78 12.70 27.14
CA LYS A 18 39.33 14.10 27.30
C LYS A 18 38.51 14.57 26.10
N ARG A 19 38.87 14.16 24.87
CA ARG A 19 38.09 14.48 23.64
C ARG A 19 36.77 13.71 23.53
N ARG A 20 36.65 12.57 24.20
CA ARG A 20 35.46 11.68 24.14
C ARG A 20 34.68 11.62 25.46
N MET A 21 35.01 12.51 26.41
CA MET A 21 34.39 12.57 27.74
C MET A 21 32.92 13.04 27.69
N TYR A 22 32.51 13.70 26.61
CA TYR A 22 31.12 13.99 26.32
C TYR A 22 30.46 12.74 25.70
N LEU A 23 30.11 11.75 26.54
CA LEU A 23 29.35 10.57 26.12
C LEU A 23 28.09 10.98 25.33
N ASP A 24 27.46 12.09 25.73
CA ASP A 24 26.27 12.64 25.09
C ASP A 24 26.53 13.12 23.66
N ALA A 25 27.73 13.60 23.32
CA ALA A 25 28.05 14.05 21.96
C ALA A 25 28.27 12.89 20.98
N GLY A 26 28.75 11.74 21.48
CA GLY A 26 28.91 10.50 20.69
C GLY A 26 27.63 9.66 20.59
N LEU A 27 26.72 9.79 21.56
CA LEU A 27 25.41 9.14 21.59
C LEU A 27 24.29 10.00 20.97
N GLN A 28 24.52 11.30 20.78
CA GLN A 28 23.60 12.14 20.03
C GLN A 28 23.54 11.65 18.59
N VAL A 29 22.45 10.93 18.29
CA VAL A 29 22.07 10.56 16.93
C VAL A 29 22.13 11.83 16.09
N VAL A 30 23.03 11.85 15.09
CA VAL A 30 23.17 12.96 14.14
C VAL A 30 21.78 13.29 13.61
N LYS A 31 21.20 14.40 14.09
CA LYS A 31 19.91 14.88 13.64
C LYS A 31 20.12 15.43 12.24
N LYS A 32 20.01 14.57 11.23
CA LYS A 32 19.85 15.02 9.85
C LYS A 32 18.67 15.99 9.84
N ASP A 33 18.88 17.21 9.36
CA ASP A 33 17.81 18.19 9.21
C ASP A 33 16.61 17.52 8.56
N ALA A 34 15.48 17.54 9.26
CA ALA A 34 14.26 16.95 8.77
C ALA A 34 13.82 17.78 7.55
N GLN A 35 14.07 17.27 6.34
CA GLN A 35 13.55 17.87 5.11
C GLN A 35 12.03 18.03 5.26
N GLN A 36 11.57 19.27 5.45
CA GLN A 36 10.15 19.57 5.52
C GLN A 36 9.56 19.52 4.11
N ILE A 37 8.96 18.39 3.77
CA ILE A 37 8.20 18.26 2.53
C ILE A 37 6.90 19.07 2.67
N ARG A 38 6.87 20.24 2.03
CA ARG A 38 5.72 21.14 2.03
C ARG A 38 4.69 20.69 1.00
N LEU A 39 3.72 19.88 1.43
CA LEU A 39 2.60 19.41 0.60
C LEU A 39 1.43 20.40 0.58
N GLY A 40 1.70 21.71 0.48
CA GLY A 40 0.68 22.77 0.57
C GLY A 40 -0.44 22.62 -0.46
N TRP A 41 -0.09 22.18 -1.68
CA TRP A 41 -1.01 21.99 -2.79
C TRP A 41 -2.16 21.01 -2.52
N LEU A 42 -1.99 20.06 -1.58
CA LEU A 42 -3.04 19.12 -1.19
C LEU A 42 -4.16 19.76 -0.36
N ASN A 43 -3.96 20.99 0.18
CA ASN A 43 -4.97 21.66 1.02
C ASN A 43 -6.33 21.85 0.32
N ARG A 44 -6.35 21.88 -1.02
CA ARG A 44 -7.60 21.94 -1.83
C ARG A 44 -8.56 20.77 -1.59
N PHE A 45 -8.09 19.66 -1.02
CA PHE A 45 -8.91 18.49 -0.70
C PHE A 45 -9.49 18.50 0.74
N GLY A 46 -9.43 19.64 1.43
CA GLY A 46 -10.06 19.82 2.74
C GLY A 46 -9.53 18.85 3.80
N ARG A 47 -10.42 18.29 4.63
CA ARG A 47 -10.07 17.41 5.75
C ARG A 47 -9.41 16.10 5.31
N THR A 48 -9.76 15.59 4.12
CA THR A 48 -9.12 14.42 3.51
C THR A 48 -7.62 14.63 3.27
N ALA A 49 -7.21 15.88 2.99
CA ALA A 49 -5.81 16.21 2.75
C ALA A 49 -4.91 15.90 3.97
N ILE A 50 -5.44 15.96 5.19
CA ILE A 50 -4.68 15.70 6.42
C ILE A 50 -4.13 14.27 6.38
N PHE A 51 -4.98 13.30 6.09
CA PHE A 51 -4.60 11.89 6.00
C PHE A 51 -3.67 11.61 4.82
N VAL A 52 -3.99 12.13 3.63
CA VAL A 52 -3.14 11.94 2.43
C VAL A 52 -1.74 12.50 2.67
N LYS A 53 -1.61 13.67 3.30
CA LYS A 53 -0.30 14.26 3.65
C LYS A 53 0.46 13.38 4.64
N ASN A 54 -0.22 12.87 5.65
CA ASN A 54 0.40 12.01 6.66
C ASN A 54 0.91 10.72 6.03
N ASP A 55 0.12 10.11 5.14
CA ASP A 55 0.51 8.89 4.42
C ASP A 55 1.69 9.12 3.48
N ILE A 56 1.69 10.21 2.69
CA ILE A 56 2.83 10.54 1.84
C ILE A 56 4.09 10.72 2.69
N LYS A 57 4.01 11.45 3.81
CA LYS A 57 5.15 11.61 4.73
C LYS A 57 5.56 10.27 5.34
N LEU A 58 4.61 9.42 5.71
CA LEU A 58 4.87 8.09 6.27
C LEU A 58 5.63 7.21 5.27
N ILE A 59 5.25 7.25 3.99
CA ILE A 59 5.92 6.51 2.90
C ILE A 59 7.33 7.07 2.65
N MET A 60 7.49 8.40 2.64
CA MET A 60 8.78 9.01 2.36
C MET A 60 9.80 8.86 3.50
N ARG A 61 9.33 8.85 4.75
CA ARG A 61 10.18 8.82 5.95
C ARG A 61 10.61 7.42 6.38
N ASN A 62 9.81 6.38 6.13
CA ASN A 62 10.09 5.03 6.65
C ASN A 62 10.51 4.05 5.56
N LYS A 63 11.54 3.24 5.81
CA LYS A 63 12.04 2.24 4.84
C LYS A 63 10.98 1.20 4.48
N ARG A 64 10.21 0.75 5.48
CA ARG A 64 9.20 -0.31 5.32
C ARG A 64 8.04 0.11 4.40
N SER A 65 7.45 1.27 4.65
CA SER A 65 6.38 1.80 3.79
C SER A 65 6.91 2.20 2.42
N LYS A 66 8.13 2.74 2.32
CA LYS A 66 8.79 3.01 1.03
C LYS A 66 8.97 1.77 0.16
N MET A 67 9.21 0.60 0.78
CA MET A 67 9.28 -0.67 0.05
C MET A 67 7.97 -0.98 -0.69
N THR A 68 6.81 -0.57 -0.18
CA THR A 68 5.53 -0.78 -0.88
C THR A 68 5.48 -0.06 -2.23
N LEU A 69 6.06 1.14 -2.34
CA LEU A 69 6.18 1.84 -3.63
C LEU A 69 7.10 1.08 -4.58
N TRP A 70 8.23 0.56 -4.10
CA TRP A 70 9.15 -0.24 -4.92
C TRP A 70 8.49 -1.52 -5.42
N ILE A 71 7.80 -2.26 -4.56
CA ILE A 71 7.05 -3.46 -4.96
C ILE A 71 5.94 -3.10 -5.96
N SER A 72 5.25 -1.97 -5.75
CA SER A 72 4.24 -1.47 -6.70
C SER A 72 4.82 -1.10 -8.06
N MET A 73 6.07 -0.64 -8.10
CA MET A 73 6.77 -0.37 -9.36
C MET A 73 7.20 -1.67 -10.03
N ILE A 74 7.70 -2.64 -9.27
CA ILE A 74 8.05 -3.97 -9.78
C ILE A 74 6.81 -4.70 -10.33
N SER A 75 5.64 -4.53 -9.71
CA SER A 75 4.40 -5.17 -10.18
C SER A 75 3.97 -4.69 -11.56
N LEU A 76 4.43 -3.52 -12.03
CA LEU A 76 4.22 -3.09 -13.42
C LEU A 76 4.82 -4.09 -14.39
N PHE A 77 5.98 -4.67 -14.07
CA PHE A 77 6.69 -5.63 -14.91
C PHE A 77 6.18 -7.06 -14.72
N TYR A 78 5.39 -7.33 -13.68
CA TYR A 78 4.83 -8.65 -13.45
C TYR A 78 3.90 -9.10 -14.59
N GLY A 79 3.24 -8.16 -15.27
CA GLY A 79 2.41 -8.45 -16.44
C GLY A 79 3.19 -9.02 -17.62
N LEU A 80 4.49 -8.70 -17.78
CA LEU A 80 5.31 -9.22 -18.88
C LEU A 80 5.39 -10.75 -18.86
N LEU A 81 5.33 -11.37 -17.69
CA LEU A 81 5.36 -12.84 -17.57
C LEU A 81 4.15 -13.51 -18.23
N PHE A 82 3.00 -12.83 -18.27
CA PHE A 82 1.76 -13.38 -18.80
C PHE A 82 1.45 -12.86 -20.20
N PHE A 83 1.83 -11.61 -20.50
CA PHE A 83 1.52 -10.99 -21.78
C PHE A 83 2.49 -11.38 -22.90
N THR A 84 3.70 -11.84 -22.57
CA THR A 84 4.69 -12.25 -23.59
C THR A 84 4.44 -13.68 -24.09
N ASP A 85 3.73 -14.51 -23.33
CA ASP A 85 3.43 -15.91 -23.66
C ASP A 85 2.09 -16.09 -24.42
N SER A 86 1.49 -14.99 -24.91
CA SER A 86 0.16 -14.96 -25.53
C SER A 86 0.11 -15.48 -26.97
N SER A 87 1.08 -16.28 -27.39
CA SER A 87 1.18 -16.88 -28.72
C SER A 87 1.37 -18.40 -28.59
N GLY A 88 0.44 -19.08 -27.90
CA GLY A 88 0.38 -20.55 -27.82
C GLY A 88 1.10 -21.21 -26.64
N GLY A 89 1.44 -20.46 -25.59
CA GLY A 89 2.07 -20.99 -24.37
C GLY A 89 1.09 -21.40 -23.26
N LEU A 90 1.61 -21.70 -22.06
CA LEU A 90 0.85 -22.16 -20.89
C LEU A 90 -0.16 -21.11 -20.39
N PHE A 91 0.03 -19.84 -20.76
CA PHE A 91 -0.76 -18.69 -20.30
C PHE A 91 -1.69 -18.08 -21.36
N ASP A 92 -1.95 -18.77 -22.48
CA ASP A 92 -2.79 -18.25 -23.58
C ASP A 92 -4.29 -18.10 -23.21
N TYR A 93 -4.67 -18.48 -22.00
CA TYR A 93 -6.05 -18.37 -21.54
C TYR A 93 -6.39 -16.93 -21.10
N PRO A 94 -7.55 -16.36 -21.50
CA PRO A 94 -7.94 -14.98 -21.18
C PRO A 94 -7.98 -14.65 -19.68
N PHE A 95 -8.14 -15.66 -18.82
CA PHE A 95 -7.98 -15.55 -17.37
C PHE A 95 -6.67 -14.89 -16.97
N TRP A 96 -5.54 -15.29 -17.58
CA TRP A 96 -4.22 -14.80 -17.23
C TRP A 96 -4.00 -13.36 -17.65
N LYS A 97 -4.60 -12.93 -18.77
CA LYS A 97 -4.56 -11.53 -19.23
C LYS A 97 -5.22 -10.59 -18.20
N ILE A 98 -6.41 -10.97 -17.71
CA ILE A 98 -7.11 -10.20 -16.67
C ILE A 98 -6.37 -10.27 -15.34
N PHE A 99 -5.90 -11.46 -14.95
CA PHE A 99 -5.12 -11.63 -13.73
C PHE A 99 -3.88 -10.74 -13.72
N ALA A 100 -3.11 -10.72 -14.80
CA ALA A 100 -1.95 -9.84 -14.97
C ALA A 100 -2.34 -8.35 -14.92
N GLY A 101 -3.41 -7.96 -15.60
CA GLY A 101 -3.91 -6.58 -15.61
C GLY A 101 -4.26 -6.05 -14.20
N ILE A 102 -4.78 -6.91 -13.32
CA ILE A 102 -5.06 -6.58 -11.92
C ILE A 102 -3.77 -6.20 -11.18
N PHE A 103 -2.67 -6.94 -11.37
CA PHE A 103 -1.41 -6.66 -10.69
C PHE A 103 -0.68 -5.46 -11.27
N VAL A 104 -0.68 -5.29 -12.60
CA VAL A 104 -0.05 -4.16 -13.27
C VAL A 104 -0.66 -2.84 -12.77
N SER A 105 -1.99 -2.75 -12.73
CA SER A 105 -2.69 -1.54 -12.26
C SER A 105 -2.88 -1.47 -10.73
N GLY A 106 -2.73 -2.59 -10.02
CA GLY A 106 -3.09 -2.74 -8.61
C GLY A 106 -1.91 -2.88 -7.63
N GLY A 107 -0.65 -2.72 -8.06
CA GLY A 107 0.52 -2.90 -7.20
C GLY A 107 0.42 -2.18 -5.85
N PHE A 108 0.07 -0.90 -5.86
CA PHE A 108 -0.07 -0.10 -4.64
C PHE A 108 -1.29 -0.50 -3.80
N LEU A 109 -2.36 -0.93 -4.46
CA LEU A 109 -3.57 -1.44 -3.82
C LEU A 109 -3.26 -2.71 -3.01
N PHE A 110 -2.54 -3.67 -3.60
CA PHE A 110 -2.21 -4.96 -2.96
C PHE A 110 -1.05 -4.88 -1.97
N THR A 111 -0.23 -3.83 -2.03
CA THR A 111 0.87 -3.62 -1.08
C THR A 111 0.47 -2.65 0.01
N PHE A 112 0.39 -1.35 -0.27
CA PHE A 112 0.07 -0.34 0.72
C PHE A 112 -1.40 -0.44 1.17
N GLY A 113 -2.33 -0.50 0.21
CA GLY A 113 -3.77 -0.52 0.51
C GLY A 113 -4.17 -1.68 1.40
N GLN A 114 -3.64 -2.88 1.13
CA GLN A 114 -3.95 -4.11 1.86
C GLN A 114 -3.67 -4.03 3.37
N TYR A 115 -2.76 -3.16 3.82
CA TYR A 115 -2.42 -2.99 5.25
C TYR A 115 -2.97 -1.71 5.87
N VAL A 116 -3.94 -1.05 5.24
CA VAL A 116 -4.73 0.00 5.91
C VAL A 116 -5.69 -0.70 6.89
N PRO A 117 -5.84 -0.28 8.17
CA PRO A 117 -5.26 0.89 8.82
C PRO A 117 -3.95 0.64 9.59
N SER A 118 -3.36 -0.55 9.49
CA SER A 118 -2.15 -0.94 10.25
C SER A 118 -0.94 -0.04 10.05
N TRP A 119 -0.82 0.66 8.91
CA TRP A 119 0.22 1.69 8.73
C TRP A 119 0.15 2.79 9.79
N ASP A 120 -1.05 3.09 10.29
CA ASP A 120 -1.29 4.13 11.27
C ASP A 120 -1.31 3.59 12.70
N SER A 121 -0.94 2.32 12.94
CA SER A 121 -1.15 1.64 14.22
C SER A 121 -0.56 2.36 15.43
N ALA A 122 0.63 2.96 15.27
CA ALA A 122 1.32 3.68 16.35
C ALA A 122 0.56 4.93 16.84
N TYR A 123 -0.16 5.61 15.95
CA TYR A 123 -0.91 6.83 16.26
C TYR A 123 -2.42 6.62 16.25
N TYR A 124 -2.87 5.38 16.03
CA TYR A 124 -4.28 5.02 15.95
C TYR A 124 -5.07 5.43 17.21
N PRO A 125 -4.57 5.25 18.45
CA PRO A 125 -5.28 5.72 19.65
C PRO A 125 -5.54 7.23 19.65
N LEU A 126 -4.57 8.03 19.20
CA LEU A 126 -4.72 9.48 19.10
C LEU A 126 -5.74 9.83 18.02
N MET A 127 -5.63 9.26 16.82
CA MET A 127 -6.60 9.51 15.74
C MET A 127 -8.03 9.20 16.16
N MET A 128 -8.21 8.14 16.96
CA MET A 128 -9.51 7.68 17.44
C MET A 128 -10.10 8.47 18.60
N SER A 129 -9.31 9.36 19.23
CA SER A 129 -9.78 10.32 20.24
C SER A 129 -10.09 11.70 19.65
N GLN A 130 -9.60 12.00 18.45
CA GLN A 130 -9.92 13.24 17.76
C GLN A 130 -11.32 13.19 17.13
N ASN A 131 -11.92 14.37 16.92
CA ASN A 131 -13.20 14.50 16.22
C ASN A 131 -13.02 14.38 14.69
N ILE A 132 -12.61 13.20 14.22
CA ILE A 132 -12.41 12.92 12.80
C ILE A 132 -13.37 11.82 12.35
N ALA A 133 -14.11 12.09 11.28
CA ALA A 133 -15.02 11.12 10.71
C ALA A 133 -14.24 10.01 9.98
N TYR A 134 -14.61 8.75 10.23
CA TYR A 134 -14.08 7.61 9.47
C TYR A 134 -14.28 7.77 7.96
N ARG A 135 -15.35 8.45 7.53
CA ARG A 135 -15.58 8.81 6.13
C ARG A 135 -14.40 9.54 5.50
N GLU A 136 -13.81 10.50 6.22
CA GLU A 136 -12.69 11.30 5.71
C GLU A 136 -11.43 10.46 5.58
N TYR A 137 -11.20 9.57 6.55
CA TYR A 137 -10.13 8.58 6.53
C TYR A 137 -10.25 7.63 5.34
N LEU A 138 -11.43 7.01 5.16
CA LEU A 138 -11.69 6.08 4.06
C LEU A 138 -11.56 6.77 2.69
N ASN A 139 -12.06 8.00 2.56
CA ASN A 139 -11.89 8.79 1.34
C ASN A 139 -10.42 9.07 1.03
N ALA A 140 -9.61 9.38 2.04
CA ALA A 140 -8.18 9.61 1.84
C ALA A 140 -7.48 8.36 1.32
N LYS A 141 -7.68 7.23 1.99
CA LYS A 141 -7.04 5.96 1.62
C LYS A 141 -7.47 5.48 0.23
N TRP A 142 -8.77 5.56 -0.06
CA TRP A 142 -9.29 5.24 -1.38
C TRP A 142 -8.73 6.16 -2.46
N SER A 143 -8.64 7.47 -2.20
CA SER A 143 -8.09 8.42 -3.17
C SER A 143 -6.62 8.14 -3.49
N MET A 144 -5.82 7.74 -2.50
CA MET A 144 -4.43 7.33 -2.71
C MET A 144 -4.34 6.08 -3.56
N ILE A 145 -5.18 5.08 -3.29
CA ILE A 145 -5.28 3.87 -4.10
C ILE A 145 -5.66 4.25 -5.55
N ALA A 146 -6.69 5.07 -5.74
CA ALA A 146 -7.16 5.45 -7.06
C ALA A 146 -6.10 6.20 -7.86
N ILE A 147 -5.43 7.19 -7.25
CA ILE A 147 -4.35 7.95 -7.90
C ILE A 147 -3.17 7.02 -8.24
N ALA A 148 -2.76 6.15 -7.32
CA ALA A 148 -1.67 5.22 -7.57
C ALA A 148 -2.00 4.23 -8.70
N THR A 149 -3.24 3.75 -8.77
CA THR A 149 -3.71 2.89 -9.87
C THR A 149 -3.73 3.64 -11.20
N LEU A 150 -4.17 4.90 -11.23
CA LEU A 150 -4.12 5.72 -12.45
C LEU A 150 -2.67 5.93 -12.92
N VAL A 151 -1.76 6.26 -11.99
CA VAL A 151 -0.32 6.40 -12.30
C VAL A 151 0.26 5.08 -12.81
N ALA A 152 -0.06 3.95 -12.17
CA ALA A 152 0.40 2.64 -12.61
C ALA A 152 -0.13 2.28 -14.01
N THR A 153 -1.38 2.61 -14.31
CA THR A 153 -2.00 2.38 -15.63
C THR A 153 -1.35 3.24 -16.72
N LEU A 154 -1.01 4.49 -16.39
CA LEU A 154 -0.27 5.38 -17.28
C LEU A 154 1.16 4.86 -17.52
N LEU A 155 1.87 4.48 -16.45
CA LEU A 155 3.21 3.90 -16.57
C LEU A 155 3.20 2.56 -17.32
N GLY A 156 2.11 1.79 -17.20
CA GLY A 156 1.89 0.56 -17.95
C GLY A 156 1.54 0.77 -19.43
N SER A 157 1.54 2.00 -19.96
CA SER A 157 1.23 2.24 -21.38
C SER A 157 2.23 1.59 -22.33
N PHE A 158 3.44 1.22 -21.88
CA PHE A 158 4.39 0.46 -22.70
C PHE A 158 3.85 -0.91 -23.12
N TYR A 159 2.83 -1.45 -22.43
CA TYR A 159 2.15 -2.68 -22.86
C TYR A 159 1.44 -2.56 -24.21
N LEU A 160 1.20 -1.34 -24.71
CA LEU A 160 0.71 -1.11 -26.08
C LEU A 160 1.63 -1.72 -27.15
N PHE A 161 2.94 -1.82 -26.90
CA PHE A 161 3.88 -2.47 -27.83
C PHE A 161 3.62 -3.97 -28.00
N LEU A 162 2.95 -4.62 -27.03
CA LEU A 162 2.57 -6.03 -27.08
C LEU A 162 1.17 -6.26 -27.69
N GLY A 163 0.42 -5.20 -27.97
CA GLY A 163 -0.90 -5.26 -28.57
C GLY A 163 -1.93 -4.44 -27.80
N TRP A 164 -2.95 -3.98 -28.54
CA TRP A 164 -4.04 -3.20 -27.97
C TRP A 164 -4.86 -3.99 -26.94
N ASP A 165 -5.12 -5.27 -27.20
CA ASP A 165 -5.94 -6.12 -26.32
C ASP A 165 -5.29 -6.33 -24.94
N VAL A 166 -3.95 -6.40 -24.91
CA VAL A 166 -3.16 -6.46 -23.67
C VAL A 166 -3.35 -5.18 -22.86
N TYR A 167 -3.22 -4.02 -23.49
CA TYR A 167 -3.39 -2.75 -22.78
C TYR A 167 -4.85 -2.51 -22.38
N ALA A 168 -5.81 -2.95 -23.19
CA ALA A 168 -7.23 -2.92 -22.84
C ALA A 168 -7.49 -3.72 -21.55
N ALA A 169 -6.88 -4.90 -21.39
CA ALA A 169 -6.95 -5.66 -20.14
C ALA A 169 -6.42 -4.85 -18.93
N VAL A 170 -5.30 -4.14 -19.08
CA VAL A 170 -4.74 -3.28 -18.02
C VAL A 170 -5.71 -2.16 -17.66
N ILE A 171 -6.28 -1.46 -18.65
CA ILE A 171 -7.23 -0.36 -18.41
C ILE A 171 -8.48 -0.87 -17.68
N VAL A 172 -9.08 -1.95 -18.17
CA VAL A 172 -10.30 -2.52 -17.58
C VAL A 172 -10.05 -2.99 -16.15
N CYS A 173 -8.90 -3.62 -15.90
CA CYS A 173 -8.51 -4.00 -14.54
C CYS A 173 -8.22 -2.80 -13.65
N ALA A 174 -7.70 -1.69 -14.18
CA ALA A 174 -7.52 -0.46 -13.43
C ALA A 174 -8.86 0.13 -12.97
N ILE A 175 -9.85 0.17 -13.87
CA ILE A 175 -11.22 0.60 -13.56
C ILE A 175 -11.81 -0.29 -12.46
N TYR A 176 -11.67 -1.61 -12.60
CA TYR A 176 -12.09 -2.56 -11.57
C TYR A 176 -11.35 -2.37 -10.25
N ASN A 177 -10.05 -2.08 -10.29
CA ASN A 177 -9.23 -1.87 -9.10
C ASN A 177 -9.68 -0.64 -8.30
N ILE A 178 -9.96 0.46 -9.00
CA ILE A 178 -10.50 1.69 -8.40
C ILE A 178 -11.90 1.46 -7.83
N GLY A 179 -12.73 0.76 -8.60
CA GLY A 179 -14.16 0.64 -8.36
C GLY A 179 -14.59 -0.50 -7.43
N VAL A 180 -13.90 -1.64 -7.39
CA VAL A 180 -14.30 -2.80 -6.57
C VAL A 180 -13.19 -3.19 -5.61
N ASN A 181 -11.96 -3.42 -6.11
CA ASN A 181 -10.88 -3.85 -5.21
C ASN A 181 -10.51 -2.77 -4.18
N GLY A 182 -10.61 -1.49 -4.54
CA GLY A 182 -10.42 -0.39 -3.59
C GLY A 182 -11.37 -0.48 -2.41
N HIS A 183 -12.62 -0.88 -2.63
CA HIS A 183 -13.59 -1.12 -1.56
C HIS A 183 -13.25 -2.38 -0.76
N LEU A 184 -12.99 -3.50 -1.44
CA LEU A 184 -12.69 -4.78 -0.80
C LEU A 184 -11.44 -4.71 0.08
N VAL A 185 -10.42 -3.95 -0.35
CA VAL A 185 -9.21 -3.71 0.43
C VAL A 185 -9.52 -2.93 1.70
N LEU A 186 -10.27 -1.84 1.60
CA LEU A 186 -10.65 -1.05 2.78
C LEU A 186 -11.55 -1.84 3.73
N LEU A 187 -12.49 -2.63 3.19
CA LEU A 187 -13.31 -3.57 3.95
C LEU A 187 -12.45 -4.60 4.69
N SER A 188 -11.45 -5.18 4.01
CA SER A 188 -10.52 -6.13 4.63
C SER A 188 -9.74 -5.48 5.78
N GLY A 189 -9.38 -4.20 5.60
CA GLY A 189 -8.67 -3.41 6.59
C GLY A 189 -9.36 -3.34 7.96
N ALA A 190 -10.69 -3.28 7.98
CA ALA A 190 -11.45 -3.30 9.23
C ALA A 190 -11.19 -4.56 10.08
N TYR A 191 -10.80 -5.66 9.43
CA TYR A 191 -10.50 -6.92 10.10
C TYR A 191 -9.03 -7.07 10.48
N ILE A 192 -8.11 -6.27 9.96
CA ILE A 192 -6.67 -6.38 10.25
C ILE A 192 -6.37 -5.76 11.61
N LYS A 193 -5.81 -6.56 12.52
CA LYS A 193 -5.45 -6.14 13.89
C LYS A 193 -3.96 -6.27 14.18
N THR A 194 -3.15 -6.49 13.16
CA THR A 194 -1.69 -6.61 13.30
C THR A 194 -1.04 -5.23 13.16
N PRO A 195 -0.39 -4.70 14.21
CA PRO A 195 0.31 -3.43 14.11
C PRO A 195 1.57 -3.56 13.24
N ILE A 196 1.96 -2.47 12.60
CA ILE A 196 3.17 -2.40 11.77
C ILE A 196 4.23 -1.59 12.50
N ASP A 197 5.34 -2.24 12.85
CA ASP A 197 6.55 -1.53 13.24
C ASP A 197 7.21 -0.94 11.99
N LEU A 198 7.30 0.40 11.95
CA LEU A 198 7.89 1.18 10.85
C LEU A 198 9.43 1.27 10.96
N THR A 199 9.99 1.01 12.14
CA THR A 199 11.43 1.10 12.44
C THR A 199 12.16 -0.20 12.14
N SER A 200 11.48 -1.33 12.28
CA SER A 200 12.02 -2.64 11.93
C SER A 200 11.80 -3.00 10.45
N THR A 201 12.87 -3.47 9.81
CA THR A 201 12.80 -4.17 8.50
C THR A 201 12.77 -5.69 8.69
N LYS A 202 12.89 -6.19 9.93
CA LYS A 202 12.79 -7.62 10.22
C LYS A 202 11.34 -8.07 10.04
N LYS A 203 11.13 -9.22 9.40
CA LYS A 203 9.81 -9.81 9.10
C LYS A 203 8.90 -8.86 8.29
N PRO A 204 9.29 -8.48 7.06
CA PRO A 204 8.54 -7.52 6.23
C PRO A 204 7.08 -7.95 5.96
N PHE A 205 6.82 -9.27 5.96
CA PHE A 205 5.49 -9.88 5.76
C PHE A 205 4.79 -10.34 7.06
N GLY A 206 5.29 -9.89 8.22
CA GLY A 206 4.68 -10.17 9.53
C GLY A 206 5.16 -11.47 10.18
N ASP A 207 4.95 -11.54 11.50
CA ASP A 207 5.03 -12.80 12.25
C ASP A 207 3.84 -13.71 11.91
N LYS A 208 3.88 -14.99 12.30
CA LYS A 208 2.78 -15.97 12.15
C LYS A 208 1.40 -15.45 12.62
N GLN A 209 1.36 -14.37 13.42
CA GLN A 209 0.15 -13.64 13.83
C GLN A 209 -0.53 -12.84 12.69
N ALA A 210 0.07 -12.71 11.51
CA ALA A 210 -0.50 -12.01 10.36
C ALA A 210 -1.57 -12.83 9.60
N PHE A 211 -1.77 -14.10 9.97
CA PHE A 211 -2.78 -14.94 9.34
C PHE A 211 -4.17 -14.62 9.88
N ASN A 212 -4.93 -13.85 9.10
CA ASN A 212 -6.31 -13.53 9.41
C ASN A 212 -7.22 -14.18 8.37
N SER A 213 -7.98 -15.19 8.80
CA SER A 213 -8.84 -15.97 7.90
C SER A 213 -9.87 -15.12 7.18
N LYS A 214 -10.38 -14.05 7.81
CA LYS A 214 -11.32 -13.13 7.16
C LYS A 214 -10.65 -12.33 6.06
N THR A 215 -9.42 -11.86 6.27
CA THR A 215 -8.68 -11.11 5.25
C THR A 215 -8.24 -12.01 4.11
N LEU A 216 -7.89 -13.27 4.40
CA LEU A 216 -7.58 -14.27 3.38
C LEU A 216 -8.81 -14.56 2.50
N LEU A 217 -9.96 -14.79 3.12
CA LEU A 217 -11.22 -14.99 2.41
C LEU A 217 -11.57 -13.80 1.53
N LEU A 218 -11.33 -12.57 2.01
CA LEU A 218 -11.53 -11.35 1.23
C LEU A 218 -10.44 -11.08 0.18
N THR A 219 -9.32 -11.81 0.17
CA THR A 219 -8.33 -11.75 -0.91
C THR A 219 -8.79 -12.52 -2.14
N MET A 220 -9.50 -13.64 -1.95
CA MET A 220 -10.04 -14.46 -3.05
C MET A 220 -10.89 -13.66 -4.05
N PRO A 221 -11.94 -12.91 -3.64
CA PRO A 221 -12.74 -12.14 -4.58
C PRO A 221 -11.94 -11.01 -5.25
N LYS A 222 -10.88 -10.48 -4.63
CA LYS A 222 -10.07 -9.43 -5.27
C LYS A 222 -9.31 -9.93 -6.50
N LEU A 223 -8.91 -11.20 -6.47
CA LEU A 223 -8.08 -11.82 -7.50
C LEU A 223 -8.89 -12.66 -8.50
N LEU A 224 -9.89 -13.40 -8.02
CA LEU A 224 -10.63 -14.36 -8.83
C LEU A 224 -11.91 -13.79 -9.45
N LEU A 225 -12.54 -12.81 -8.79
CA LEU A 225 -13.79 -12.26 -9.29
C LEU A 225 -13.62 -11.57 -10.67
N PRO A 226 -12.55 -10.80 -10.95
CA PRO A 226 -12.44 -10.16 -12.27
C PRO A 226 -12.26 -11.14 -13.43
N PRO A 227 -11.40 -12.18 -13.34
CA PRO A 227 -11.34 -13.20 -14.38
C PRO A 227 -12.64 -13.98 -14.54
N ILE A 228 -13.39 -14.24 -13.46
CA ILE A 228 -14.71 -14.87 -13.52
C ILE A 228 -15.70 -13.96 -14.26
N LEU A 229 -15.73 -12.67 -13.93
CA LEU A 229 -16.58 -11.69 -14.62
C LEU A 229 -16.24 -11.59 -16.10
N TYR A 230 -14.94 -11.62 -16.44
CA TYR A 230 -14.50 -11.66 -17.83
C TYR A 230 -15.01 -12.92 -18.53
N LEU A 231 -14.85 -14.10 -17.92
CA LEU A 231 -15.32 -15.35 -18.49
C LEU A 231 -16.83 -15.30 -18.75
N VAL A 232 -17.62 -14.89 -17.75
CA VAL A 232 -19.08 -14.75 -17.89
C VAL A 232 -19.44 -13.78 -19.02
N GLY A 233 -18.79 -12.62 -19.09
CA GLY A 233 -19.02 -11.66 -20.17
C GLY A 233 -18.64 -12.20 -21.55
N SER A 234 -17.58 -13.01 -21.61
CA SER A 234 -17.09 -13.58 -22.87
C SER A 234 -18.01 -14.63 -23.48
N LEU A 235 -18.84 -15.30 -22.65
CA LEU A 235 -19.85 -16.24 -23.14
C LEU A 235 -20.92 -15.59 -24.01
N PHE A 236 -21.21 -14.29 -23.80
CA PHE A 236 -22.27 -13.58 -24.51
C PHE A 236 -21.76 -12.64 -25.60
N GLY A 237 -20.54 -12.10 -25.45
CA GLY A 237 -20.01 -11.05 -26.35
C GLY A 237 -18.56 -11.24 -26.77
N GLY A 238 -18.00 -12.45 -26.64
CA GLY A 238 -16.60 -12.73 -26.94
C GLY A 238 -15.63 -11.92 -26.09
N GLU A 239 -14.42 -11.67 -26.59
CA GLU A 239 -13.38 -10.99 -25.81
C GLU A 239 -13.80 -9.60 -25.31
N TRP A 240 -14.46 -8.82 -26.19
CA TRP A 240 -14.98 -7.49 -25.86
C TRP A 240 -16.10 -7.53 -24.81
N GLY A 241 -16.98 -8.53 -24.88
CA GLY A 241 -18.01 -8.74 -23.85
C GLY A 241 -17.40 -9.00 -22.47
N GLY A 242 -16.31 -9.76 -22.41
CA GLY A 242 -15.55 -9.99 -21.18
C GLY A 242 -14.96 -8.69 -20.62
N TYR A 243 -14.26 -7.91 -21.45
CA TYR A 243 -13.68 -6.62 -21.04
C TYR A 243 -14.75 -5.62 -20.58
N LEU A 244 -15.86 -5.49 -21.32
CA LEU A 244 -16.95 -4.60 -20.97
C LEU A 244 -17.60 -4.98 -19.64
N THR A 245 -17.77 -6.28 -19.37
CA THR A 245 -18.38 -6.76 -18.11
C THR A 245 -17.54 -6.38 -16.89
N VAL A 246 -16.22 -6.57 -16.98
CA VAL A 246 -15.30 -6.19 -15.89
C VAL A 246 -15.26 -4.66 -15.72
N ALA A 247 -15.18 -3.91 -16.82
CA ALA A 247 -15.16 -2.45 -16.79
C ALA A 247 -16.45 -1.88 -16.20
N PHE A 248 -17.60 -2.38 -16.65
CA PHE A 248 -18.92 -2.00 -16.15
C PHE A 248 -19.05 -2.27 -14.65
N THR A 249 -18.59 -3.43 -14.18
CA THR A 249 -18.61 -3.75 -12.75
C THR A 249 -17.73 -2.79 -11.94
N GLY A 250 -16.56 -2.42 -12.46
CA GLY A 250 -15.71 -1.41 -11.85
C GLY A 250 -16.38 -0.02 -11.78
N ILE A 251 -16.96 0.44 -12.88
CA ILE A 251 -17.69 1.71 -12.95
C ILE A 251 -18.86 1.73 -11.97
N LEU A 252 -19.65 0.65 -11.94
CA LEU A 252 -20.77 0.49 -11.01
C LEU A 252 -20.27 0.53 -9.56
N GLY A 253 -19.17 -0.15 -9.25
CA GLY A 253 -18.53 -0.10 -7.93
C GLY A 253 -18.11 1.33 -7.54
N TYR A 254 -17.57 2.11 -8.47
CA TYR A 254 -17.24 3.52 -8.25
C TYR A 254 -18.49 4.36 -7.92
N PHE A 255 -19.59 4.21 -8.67
CA PHE A 255 -20.84 4.95 -8.39
C PHE A 255 -21.50 4.53 -7.06
N LEU A 256 -21.37 3.26 -6.67
CA LEU A 256 -21.87 2.75 -5.39
C LEU A 256 -20.96 3.09 -4.20
N LYS A 257 -19.83 3.78 -4.41
CA LYS A 257 -18.84 4.09 -3.38
C LYS A 257 -19.43 4.62 -2.08
N ASN A 258 -20.36 5.58 -2.16
CA ASN A 258 -20.95 6.18 -0.95
C ASN A 258 -21.68 5.16 -0.09
N LYS A 259 -22.52 4.31 -0.71
CA LYS A 259 -23.27 3.24 -0.03
C LYS A 259 -22.32 2.19 0.57
N VAL A 260 -21.31 1.78 -0.19
CA VAL A 260 -20.31 0.82 0.29
C VAL A 260 -19.51 1.40 1.45
N PHE A 261 -19.18 2.70 1.41
CA PHE A 261 -18.48 3.37 2.48
C PHE A 261 -19.32 3.53 3.75
N ASP A 262 -20.65 3.66 3.66
CA ASP A 262 -21.53 3.65 4.83
C ASP A 262 -21.41 2.31 5.60
N LEU A 263 -21.37 1.21 4.85
CA LEU A 263 -21.19 -0.14 5.40
C LEU A 263 -19.78 -0.32 5.99
N ILE A 264 -18.74 0.07 5.25
CA ILE A 264 -17.36 -0.01 5.73
C ILE A 264 -17.18 0.87 6.98
N GLU A 265 -17.70 2.08 7.00
CA GLU A 265 -17.63 2.99 8.14
C GLU A 265 -18.27 2.38 9.39
N THR A 266 -19.46 1.79 9.24
CA THR A 266 -20.13 1.09 10.34
C THR A 266 -19.26 -0.06 10.87
N LEU A 267 -18.66 -0.84 9.97
CA LEU A 267 -17.77 -1.93 10.36
C LEU A 267 -16.52 -1.44 11.10
N TYR A 268 -15.89 -0.35 10.64
CA TYR A 268 -14.74 0.25 11.33
C TYR A 268 -15.11 0.74 12.73
N LYS A 269 -16.30 1.33 12.90
CA LYS A 269 -16.81 1.74 14.22
C LYS A 269 -17.01 0.54 15.14
N THR A 270 -17.60 -0.55 14.64
CA THR A 270 -17.84 -1.78 15.40
C THR A 270 -16.53 -2.46 15.83
N GLU A 271 -15.53 -2.51 14.95
CA GLU A 271 -14.25 -3.15 15.25
C GLU A 271 -13.26 -2.21 15.99
N LYS A 272 -13.58 -0.91 16.13
CA LYS A 272 -12.72 0.14 16.71
C LYS A 272 -11.98 -0.29 17.98
N TYR A 273 -12.71 -0.80 18.98
CA TYR A 273 -12.14 -1.14 20.28
C TYR A 273 -11.22 -2.36 20.23
N LYS A 274 -11.57 -3.36 19.39
CA LYS A 274 -10.71 -4.54 19.18
C LYS A 274 -9.41 -4.12 18.51
N THR A 275 -9.48 -3.25 17.51
CA THR A 275 -8.31 -2.70 16.82
C THR A 275 -7.44 -1.87 17.77
N LEU A 276 -8.04 -1.01 18.60
CA LEU A 276 -7.31 -0.24 19.62
C LEU A 276 -6.58 -1.13 20.62
N LYS A 277 -7.24 -2.19 21.11
CA LYS A 277 -6.63 -3.15 22.04
C LYS A 277 -5.44 -3.85 21.38
N ALA A 278 -5.60 -4.32 20.14
CA ALA A 278 -4.55 -5.04 19.43
C ALA A 278 -3.34 -4.15 19.10
N TYR A 279 -3.56 -2.90 18.70
CA TYR A 279 -2.46 -1.99 18.37
C TYR A 279 -1.69 -1.49 19.60
N LYS A 280 -2.30 -1.48 20.79
CA LYS A 280 -1.61 -1.16 22.05
C LYS A 280 -0.70 -2.28 22.57
N GLN A 281 -0.94 -3.54 22.20
CA GLN A 281 -0.22 -4.70 22.76
C GLN A 281 1.27 -4.78 22.34
N ASN A 282 1.71 -3.99 21.36
CA ASN A 282 3.09 -4.00 20.84
C ASN A 282 3.80 -2.62 20.91
N THR A 283 3.25 -1.68 21.69
CA THR A 283 3.95 -0.47 22.15
C THR A 283 4.31 -0.66 23.61
#